data_AF-A0AAU6F7V1-F1
#
_entry.id   AF-A0AAU6F7V1-F1
#
_cell.length_a   1.000
_cell.length_b   1.000
_cell.length_c   1.000
_cell.angle_alpha   90.00
_cell.angle_beta   90.00
_cell.angle_gamma   90.00
#
_symmetry.space_group_name_H-M   'P 1'
#
loop_
_entity.id
_entity.type
_entity.pdbx_description
1 polymer ?
#
loop_
_entity_poly.entity_id
_entity_poly.type
_entity_poly.pdbx_seq_one_letter_code
_entity_poly.pdbx_strand_id
1 'polypeptide(L)'
;MGRGKKNKARRRSGEAVQPGQVAWTPLEQVCGCVVDWGRSGQSSDPQAFIDWCVGRIVLNRPCPWHEEAGGGAGGGVVPGHLLVQPPGSGVVLNARRAEGSDVALGRELTARLRRLVATVEAGDLALLDTVPAGLRDWLLTETASPARAWLQHELTEILLNRGRAAVPREMLADLPRQLSEPAGPQPDSAACNVCSVSAAHGGILCTCGHDWSCHPGRPCEQEPCSHCDCKNMQDPM
;
A
#
# COMPACT_ATOMS: atom_id res chain seq x y z
N MET A 1 -39.25 -51.10 -4.05
CA MET A 1 -37.88 -50.94 -3.49
C MET A 1 -37.49 -49.47 -3.63
N GLY A 2 -37.33 -48.74 -2.52
CA GLY A 2 -37.17 -47.28 -2.52
C GLY A 2 -35.72 -46.81 -2.68
N ARG A 3 -35.52 -45.68 -3.38
CA ARG A 3 -34.22 -45.01 -3.54
C ARG A 3 -33.79 -44.34 -2.23
N GLY A 4 -32.48 -44.36 -1.94
CA GLY A 4 -31.87 -43.63 -0.82
C GLY A 4 -30.45 -43.17 -1.10
N LYS A 5 -30.25 -42.25 -2.06
CA LYS A 5 -28.94 -41.61 -2.28
C LYS A 5 -28.64 -40.63 -1.13
N LYS A 6 -27.69 -40.99 -0.27
CA LYS A 6 -27.19 -40.09 0.79
C LYS A 6 -26.27 -39.03 0.17
N ASN A 7 -26.78 -37.81 -0.01
CA ASN A 7 -25.94 -36.66 -0.34
C ASN A 7 -25.02 -36.33 0.84
N LYS A 8 -23.76 -36.74 0.78
CA LYS A 8 -22.71 -36.15 1.63
C LYS A 8 -22.53 -34.70 1.18
N ALA A 9 -23.02 -33.77 1.99
CA ALA A 9 -22.73 -32.35 1.81
C ALA A 9 -21.21 -32.16 1.87
N ARG A 10 -20.60 -31.94 0.70
CA ARG A 10 -19.18 -31.64 0.58
C ARG A 10 -18.99 -30.24 1.16
N ARG A 11 -18.70 -30.15 2.46
CA ARG A 11 -18.21 -28.91 3.08
C ARG A 11 -17.13 -28.38 2.14
N ARG A 12 -17.32 -27.15 1.65
CA ARG A 12 -16.23 -26.41 0.99
C ARG A 12 -15.19 -26.17 2.07
N SER A 13 -14.25 -27.12 2.19
CA SER A 13 -12.98 -26.89 2.86
C SER A 13 -12.44 -25.57 2.33
N GLY A 14 -11.96 -24.71 3.22
CA GLY A 14 -11.37 -23.44 2.82
C GLY A 14 -10.36 -23.72 1.71
N GLU A 15 -10.60 -23.13 0.55
CA GLU A 15 -9.68 -23.19 -0.57
C GLU A 15 -8.44 -22.45 -0.08
N ALA A 16 -7.41 -23.23 0.25
CA ALA A 16 -6.19 -22.69 0.83
C ALA A 16 -5.62 -21.72 -0.20
N VAL A 17 -5.73 -20.42 0.11
CA VAL A 17 -5.11 -19.36 -0.68
C VAL A 17 -3.66 -19.78 -0.83
N GLN A 18 -3.24 -20.07 -2.07
CA GLN A 18 -1.84 -20.36 -2.32
C GLN A 18 -1.03 -19.18 -1.80
N PRO A 19 0.18 -19.39 -1.23
CA PRO A 19 1.00 -18.32 -0.69
C PRO A 19 1.64 -17.48 -1.81
N GLY A 20 0.81 -16.93 -2.71
CA GLY A 20 1.15 -15.78 -3.51
C GLY A 20 1.41 -14.61 -2.58
N GLN A 21 2.46 -13.85 -2.87
CA GLN A 21 3.10 -13.08 -1.83
C GLN A 21 2.20 -12.02 -1.21
N VAL A 22 2.43 -11.86 0.09
CA VAL A 22 1.78 -10.86 0.91
C VAL A 22 2.74 -9.68 1.03
N ALA A 23 2.38 -8.53 0.45
CA ALA A 23 3.09 -7.29 0.66
C ALA A 23 2.67 -6.69 2.01
N TRP A 24 3.60 -6.62 2.95
CA TRP A 24 3.36 -6.24 4.35
C TRP A 24 3.65 -4.75 4.60
N THR A 25 2.78 -4.09 5.35
CA THR A 25 2.94 -2.70 5.79
C THR A 25 2.74 -2.62 7.30
N PRO A 26 3.78 -2.35 8.11
CA PRO A 26 3.64 -2.21 9.55
C PRO A 26 2.93 -0.90 9.89
N LEU A 27 1.93 -0.94 10.77
CA LEU A 27 1.27 0.25 11.32
C LEU A 27 0.99 0.08 12.82
N GLU A 28 1.44 1.04 13.62
CA GLU A 28 1.02 1.20 15.02
C GLU A 28 -0.49 1.49 15.11
N GLN A 29 -1.16 0.78 16.02
CA GLN A 29 -2.59 0.92 16.34
C GLN A 29 -2.77 1.69 17.66
N VAL A 30 -3.99 2.15 18.00
CA VAL A 30 -4.22 2.98 19.21
C VAL A 30 -3.75 2.31 20.52
N CYS A 31 -3.78 0.97 20.58
CA CYS A 31 -3.34 0.18 21.72
C CYS A 31 -1.81 -0.03 21.80
N GLY A 32 -1.00 0.80 21.11
CA GLY A 32 0.46 0.74 21.09
C GLY A 32 1.09 -0.48 20.40
N CYS A 33 0.27 -1.37 19.83
CA CYS A 33 0.73 -2.54 19.08
C CYS A 33 1.00 -2.17 17.62
N VAL A 34 2.10 -2.67 17.06
CA VAL A 34 2.38 -2.57 15.63
C VAL A 34 1.92 -3.85 14.94
N VAL A 35 1.18 -3.69 13.85
CA VAL A 35 0.60 -4.78 13.07
C VAL A 35 1.12 -4.69 11.65
N ASP A 36 1.69 -5.77 11.14
CA ASP A 36 1.99 -5.94 9.73
C ASP A 36 0.69 -6.26 9.00
N TRP A 37 0.19 -5.30 8.23
CA TRP A 37 -0.98 -5.47 7.39
C TRP A 37 -0.55 -5.93 6.00
N GLY A 38 -1.00 -7.11 5.63
CA GLY A 38 -0.56 -7.81 4.44
C GLY A 38 -1.61 -7.84 3.35
N ARG A 39 -1.28 -7.29 2.18
CA ARG A 39 -2.12 -7.35 0.99
C ARG A 39 -1.58 -8.42 0.02
N SER A 40 -2.43 -9.32 -0.47
CA SER A 40 -2.03 -10.33 -1.47
C SER A 40 -2.36 -9.85 -2.88
N GLY A 41 -1.40 -9.96 -3.80
CA GLY A 41 -1.46 -9.37 -5.14
C GLY A 41 -2.64 -9.81 -6.01
N GLN A 42 -3.26 -10.94 -5.71
CA GLN A 42 -4.41 -11.49 -6.47
C GLN A 42 -5.79 -11.06 -5.93
N SER A 43 -5.90 -10.42 -4.76
CA SER A 43 -7.20 -10.26 -4.07
C SER A 43 -7.47 -8.90 -3.41
N SER A 44 -6.58 -7.92 -3.59
CA SER A 44 -6.69 -6.61 -2.95
C SER A 44 -6.36 -5.47 -3.92
N ASP A 45 -7.37 -4.65 -4.21
CA ASP A 45 -7.19 -3.35 -4.84
C ASP A 45 -6.30 -2.46 -3.93
N PRO A 46 -5.21 -1.85 -4.46
CA PRO A 46 -4.36 -0.95 -3.69
C PRO A 46 -5.13 0.22 -3.05
N GLN A 47 -6.17 0.76 -3.71
CA GLN A 47 -6.95 1.85 -3.15
C GLN A 47 -7.78 1.38 -1.94
N ALA A 48 -8.51 0.27 -2.07
CA ALA A 48 -9.24 -0.33 -0.96
C ALA A 48 -8.34 -0.66 0.25
N PHE A 49 -7.08 -1.03 0.02
CA PHE A 49 -6.09 -1.22 1.10
C PHE A 49 -5.67 0.10 1.76
N ILE A 50 -5.41 1.15 0.97
CA ILE A 50 -5.11 2.50 1.46
C ILE A 50 -6.27 3.03 2.32
N ASP A 51 -7.48 3.07 1.75
CA ASP A 51 -8.68 3.61 2.38
C ASP A 51 -8.98 2.91 3.72
N TRP A 52 -8.77 1.59 3.76
CA TRP A 52 -8.95 0.81 4.97
C TRP A 52 -7.88 1.08 6.04
N CYS A 53 -6.60 1.19 5.66
CA CYS A 53 -5.53 1.56 6.57
C CYS A 53 -5.75 2.95 7.17
N VAL A 54 -6.09 3.94 6.33
CA VAL A 54 -6.45 5.30 6.74
C VAL A 54 -7.63 5.27 7.70
N GLY A 55 -8.72 4.58 7.32
CA GLY A 55 -9.92 4.46 8.14
C GLY A 55 -9.66 3.86 9.53
N ARG A 56 -8.74 2.90 9.66
CA ARG A 56 -8.36 2.35 10.97
C ARG A 56 -7.60 3.34 11.85
N ILE A 57 -6.74 4.18 11.28
CA ILE A 57 -6.02 5.23 12.02
C ILE A 57 -6.98 6.35 12.43
N VAL A 58 -7.81 6.85 11.51
CA VAL A 58 -8.81 7.90 11.78
C VAL A 58 -9.82 7.46 12.85
N LEU A 59 -10.35 6.23 12.74
CA LEU A 59 -11.29 5.66 13.70
C LEU A 59 -10.61 5.12 14.98
N ASN A 60 -9.31 5.37 15.17
CA ASN A 60 -8.50 4.92 16.32
C ASN A 60 -8.78 3.45 16.71
N ARG A 61 -8.75 2.54 15.73
CA ARG A 61 -9.08 1.13 15.97
C ARG A 61 -7.96 0.41 16.74
N PRO A 62 -8.28 -0.35 17.82
CA PRO A 62 -7.31 -1.24 18.47
C PRO A 62 -6.90 -2.38 17.52
N CYS A 63 -5.74 -2.99 17.74
CA CYS A 63 -5.30 -4.12 16.90
C CYS A 63 -6.29 -5.31 16.99
N PRO A 64 -6.33 -6.23 16.01
CA PRO A 64 -7.27 -7.38 16.02
C PRO A 64 -7.24 -8.25 17.29
N TRP A 65 -6.14 -8.19 18.05
CA TRP A 65 -5.96 -8.92 19.30
C TRP A 65 -6.46 -8.18 20.54
N HIS A 66 -6.74 -6.88 20.42
CA HIS A 66 -7.23 -6.00 21.49
C HIS A 66 -8.52 -5.24 21.11
N GLU A 67 -9.09 -5.50 19.94
CA GLU A 67 -10.46 -5.11 19.62
C GLU A 67 -11.39 -5.96 20.51
N GLU A 68 -12.14 -5.29 21.40
CA GLU A 68 -12.86 -5.95 22.48
C GLU A 68 -13.70 -7.11 21.95
N ALA A 69 -13.44 -8.31 22.47
CA ALA A 69 -14.00 -9.53 21.93
C ALA A 69 -15.53 -9.47 21.98
N GLY A 70 -16.15 -9.36 20.80
CA GLY A 70 -17.59 -9.51 20.62
C GLY A 70 -18.02 -10.94 20.97
N GLY A 71 -18.24 -11.21 22.26
CA GLY A 71 -18.81 -12.46 22.76
C GLY A 71 -17.85 -13.47 23.39
N GLY A 72 -17.00 -13.04 24.35
CA GLY A 72 -16.60 -13.89 25.48
C GLY A 72 -15.63 -15.08 25.26
N ALA A 73 -15.31 -15.73 26.39
CA ALA A 73 -14.49 -16.95 26.52
C ALA A 73 -12.97 -16.87 26.17
N GLY A 74 -12.20 -16.26 27.08
CA GLY A 74 -11.17 -16.96 27.86
C GLY A 74 -10.00 -17.71 27.18
N GLY A 75 -8.77 -17.31 27.53
CA GLY A 75 -7.63 -18.22 27.75
C GLY A 75 -7.03 -18.98 26.56
N GLY A 76 -7.55 -18.81 25.35
CA GLY A 76 -7.02 -19.45 24.15
C GLY A 76 -5.68 -18.87 23.68
N VAL A 77 -4.83 -19.71 23.07
CA VAL A 77 -3.61 -19.24 22.38
C VAL A 77 -4.04 -18.36 21.21
N VAL A 78 -3.70 -17.08 21.32
CA VAL A 78 -4.04 -16.06 20.34
C VAL A 78 -3.22 -16.29 19.06
N PRO A 79 -3.83 -16.41 17.86
CA PRO A 79 -3.07 -16.67 16.63
C PRO A 79 -2.13 -15.50 16.30
N GLY A 80 -0.85 -15.81 16.03
CA GLY A 80 0.15 -14.81 15.62
C GLY A 80 -0.09 -14.22 14.23
N HIS A 81 -0.88 -14.93 13.41
CA HIS A 81 -1.32 -14.51 12.07
C HIS A 81 -2.85 -14.69 11.95
N LEU A 82 -3.52 -13.70 11.37
CA LEU A 82 -4.97 -13.62 11.19
C LEU A 82 -5.32 -13.20 9.76
N LEU A 83 -6.49 -13.64 9.29
CA LEU A 83 -7.14 -13.05 8.13
C LEU A 83 -8.22 -12.07 8.60
N VAL A 84 -8.20 -10.86 8.06
CA VAL A 84 -9.14 -9.78 8.38
C VAL A 84 -9.88 -9.39 7.10
N GLN A 85 -11.21 -9.51 7.11
CA GLN A 85 -12.06 -9.06 6.02
C GLN A 85 -12.71 -7.72 6.41
N PRO A 86 -12.32 -6.59 5.80
CA PRO A 86 -12.95 -5.32 6.10
C PRO A 86 -14.45 -5.32 5.71
N PRO A 87 -15.35 -4.84 6.58
CA PRO A 87 -16.78 -4.79 6.29
C PRO A 87 -17.08 -4.09 4.96
N GLY A 88 -17.88 -4.72 4.10
CA GLY A 88 -18.29 -4.17 2.81
C GLY A 88 -17.24 -4.18 1.70
N SER A 89 -15.97 -4.47 1.97
CA SER A 89 -14.88 -4.36 0.98
C SER A 89 -14.80 -5.52 -0.02
N GLY A 90 -15.25 -6.72 0.35
CA GLY A 90 -14.98 -7.94 -0.41
C GLY A 90 -13.53 -8.44 -0.37
N VAL A 91 -12.58 -7.62 0.13
CA VAL A 91 -11.15 -7.92 0.22
C VAL A 91 -10.84 -8.75 1.46
N VAL A 92 -9.84 -9.63 1.39
CA VAL A 92 -9.26 -10.31 2.55
C VAL A 92 -7.82 -9.84 2.74
N LEU A 93 -7.51 -9.33 3.92
CA LEU A 93 -6.19 -8.87 4.33
C LEU A 93 -5.57 -9.88 5.29
N ASN A 94 -4.24 -9.95 5.27
CA ASN A 94 -3.44 -10.70 6.22
C ASN A 94 -3.02 -9.75 7.37
N ALA A 95 -2.84 -10.29 8.57
CA ALA A 95 -2.50 -9.49 9.74
C ALA A 95 -1.64 -10.30 10.71
N ARG A 96 -0.40 -9.85 10.94
CA ARG A 96 0.50 -10.45 11.95
C ARG A 96 1.08 -9.38 12.86
N ARG A 97 1.57 -9.77 14.04
CA ARG A 97 2.31 -8.84 14.90
C ARG A 97 3.63 -8.49 14.20
N ALA A 98 3.98 -7.20 14.17
CA ALA A 98 5.27 -6.79 13.61
C ALA A 98 6.40 -7.15 14.58
N GLU A 99 7.56 -7.50 14.04
CA GLU A 99 8.74 -7.96 14.79
C GLU A 99 10.01 -7.23 14.33
N GLY A 100 11.02 -7.15 15.20
CA GLY A 100 12.32 -6.54 14.88
C GLY A 100 12.20 -5.09 14.39
N SER A 101 12.78 -4.81 13.22
CA SER A 101 12.78 -3.48 12.59
C SER A 101 11.39 -2.96 12.21
N ASP A 102 10.44 -3.86 11.93
CA ASP A 102 9.11 -3.46 11.46
C ASP A 102 8.28 -2.79 12.57
N VAL A 103 8.64 -3.02 13.85
CA VAL A 103 8.06 -2.27 14.99
C VAL A 103 8.46 -0.80 14.97
N ALA A 104 9.73 -0.48 14.66
CA ALA A 104 10.19 0.90 14.56
C ALA A 104 9.60 1.59 13.33
N LEU A 105 9.63 0.91 12.18
CA LEU A 105 9.05 1.40 10.93
C LEU A 105 7.54 1.66 11.08
N GLY A 106 6.77 0.76 11.68
CA GLY A 106 5.32 0.95 11.82
C GLY A 106 4.90 2.10 12.73
N ARG A 107 5.76 2.50 13.67
CA ARG A 107 5.57 3.73 14.45
C ARG A 107 5.85 4.97 13.59
N GLU A 108 6.91 4.95 12.79
CA GLU A 108 7.24 6.02 11.86
C GLU A 108 6.13 6.23 10.82
N LEU A 109 5.69 5.15 10.15
CA LEU A 109 4.63 5.19 9.14
C LEU A 109 3.31 5.66 9.73
N THR A 110 2.89 5.15 10.89
CA THR A 110 1.69 5.67 11.58
C THR A 110 1.84 7.14 11.97
N ALA A 111 3.02 7.58 12.43
CA ALA A 111 3.24 8.98 12.78
C ALA A 111 3.22 9.90 11.54
N ARG A 112 3.78 9.47 10.40
CA ARG A 112 3.70 10.18 9.11
C ARG A 112 2.25 10.23 8.60
N LEU A 113 1.51 9.14 8.70
CA LEU A 113 0.10 9.07 8.32
C LEU A 113 -0.80 9.95 9.19
N ARG A 114 -0.60 9.95 10.51
CA ARG A 114 -1.33 10.86 11.44
C ARG A 114 -1.08 12.33 11.10
N ARG A 115 0.15 12.71 10.74
CA ARG A 115 0.46 14.08 10.27
C ARG A 115 -0.25 14.39 8.96
N LEU A 116 -0.22 13.49 7.97
CA LEU A 116 -0.91 13.66 6.70
C LEU A 116 -2.42 13.86 6.88
N VAL A 117 -3.06 13.04 7.73
CA VAL A 117 -4.48 13.19 8.09
C VAL A 117 -4.76 14.56 8.71
N ALA A 118 -3.96 15.00 9.69
CA ALA A 118 -4.12 16.32 10.30
C ALA A 118 -3.92 17.48 9.30
N THR A 119 -3.02 17.32 8.32
CA THR A 119 -2.84 18.28 7.22
C THR A 119 -4.06 18.32 6.29
N VAL A 120 -4.67 17.17 5.99
CA VAL A 120 -5.93 17.10 5.21
C VAL A 120 -7.09 17.75 5.97
N GLU A 121 -7.18 17.54 7.29
CA GLU A 121 -8.18 18.19 8.16
C GLU A 121 -7.99 19.72 8.23
N ALA A 122 -6.77 20.22 8.07
CA ALA A 122 -6.45 21.64 7.93
C ALA A 122 -6.80 22.23 6.54
N GLY A 123 -7.09 21.38 5.55
CA GLY A 123 -7.60 21.75 4.23
C GLY A 123 -6.57 21.75 3.10
N ASP A 124 -7.07 21.82 1.85
CA ASP A 124 -6.29 21.63 0.62
C ASP A 124 -5.05 22.54 0.50
N LEU A 125 -5.12 23.78 0.98
CA LEU A 125 -3.96 24.70 0.97
C LEU A 125 -2.83 24.20 1.87
N ALA A 126 -3.14 23.75 3.09
CA ALA A 126 -2.15 23.20 4.00
C ALA A 126 -1.50 21.93 3.45
N LEU A 127 -2.26 21.13 2.70
CA LEU A 127 -1.73 19.96 1.99
C LEU A 127 -0.83 20.37 0.81
N LEU A 128 -1.24 21.35 0.00
CA LEU A 128 -0.44 21.84 -1.13
C LEU A 128 0.85 22.54 -0.69
N ASP A 129 0.91 23.13 0.50
CA ASP A 129 2.14 23.69 1.06
C ASP A 129 3.20 22.63 1.45
N THR A 130 2.84 21.34 1.47
CA THR A 130 3.80 20.23 1.66
C THR A 130 4.42 19.69 0.35
N VAL A 131 3.94 20.18 -0.80
CA VAL A 131 4.39 19.79 -2.13
C VAL A 131 5.70 20.52 -2.47
N PRO A 132 6.73 19.84 -3.04
CA PRO A 132 7.89 20.52 -3.61
C PRO A 132 7.46 21.57 -4.67
N ALA A 133 8.00 22.79 -4.58
CA ALA A 133 7.45 23.95 -5.31
C ALA A 133 7.23 23.72 -6.82
N GLY A 134 8.21 23.15 -7.53
CA GLY A 134 8.05 22.84 -8.96
C GLY A 134 6.91 21.85 -9.25
N LEU A 135 6.82 20.75 -8.49
CA LEU A 135 5.71 19.80 -8.62
C LEU A 135 4.36 20.46 -8.32
N ARG A 136 4.31 21.38 -7.35
CA ARG A 136 3.07 22.10 -7.00
C ARG A 136 2.54 22.93 -8.16
N ASP A 137 3.41 23.70 -8.80
CA ASP A 137 3.04 24.59 -9.90
C ASP A 137 2.62 23.78 -11.14
N TRP A 138 3.25 22.63 -11.37
CA TRP A 138 2.82 21.65 -12.38
C TRP A 138 1.46 21.03 -12.06
N LEU A 139 1.24 20.55 -10.83
CA LEU A 139 -0.05 19.99 -10.41
C LEU A 139 -1.19 21.01 -10.55
N LEU A 140 -0.96 22.27 -10.17
CA LEU A 140 -1.93 23.36 -10.33
C LEU A 140 -2.32 23.63 -11.80
N THR A 141 -1.46 23.25 -12.75
CA THR A 141 -1.68 23.44 -14.20
C THR A 141 -2.30 22.19 -14.85
N GLU A 142 -1.82 21.00 -14.51
CA GLU A 142 -2.08 19.75 -15.24
C GLU A 142 -3.16 18.84 -14.61
N THR A 143 -3.64 19.10 -13.39
CA THR A 143 -4.72 18.31 -12.78
C THR A 143 -5.87 19.15 -12.23
N ALA A 144 -7.09 18.67 -12.48
CA ALA A 144 -8.32 19.24 -11.93
C ALA A 144 -8.47 19.06 -10.40
N SER A 145 -7.57 18.31 -9.75
CA SER A 145 -7.58 18.16 -8.28
C SER A 145 -6.15 18.00 -7.71
N PRO A 146 -5.36 19.09 -7.64
CA PRO A 146 -3.96 19.09 -7.22
C PRO A 146 -3.76 18.48 -5.82
N ALA A 147 -4.56 18.91 -4.85
CA ALA A 147 -4.50 18.42 -3.47
C ALA A 147 -4.80 16.91 -3.39
N ARG A 148 -5.80 16.41 -4.13
CA ARG A 148 -6.13 14.98 -4.19
C ARG A 148 -5.02 14.14 -4.82
N ALA A 149 -4.40 14.63 -5.89
CA ALA A 149 -3.28 13.95 -6.54
C ALA A 149 -2.08 13.81 -5.59
N TRP A 150 -1.77 14.88 -4.85
CA TRP A 150 -0.71 14.85 -3.84
C TRP A 150 -1.02 13.97 -2.62
N LEU A 151 -2.28 14.00 -2.13
CA LEU A 151 -2.73 13.08 -1.09
C LEU A 151 -2.52 11.63 -1.50
N GLN A 152 -2.88 11.29 -2.74
CA GLN A 152 -2.71 9.94 -3.28
C GLN A 152 -1.23 9.54 -3.34
N HIS A 153 -0.35 10.45 -3.79
CA HIS A 153 1.10 10.24 -3.79
C HIS A 153 1.63 9.92 -2.38
N GLU A 154 1.37 10.79 -1.39
CA GLU A 154 1.84 10.56 -0.01
C GLU A 154 1.21 9.29 0.63
N LEU A 155 -0.03 8.93 0.27
CA LEU A 155 -0.66 7.68 0.74
C LEU A 155 -0.02 6.43 0.14
N THR A 156 0.25 6.38 -1.18
CA THR A 156 1.04 5.29 -1.79
C THR A 156 2.40 5.19 -1.11
N GLU A 157 3.08 6.32 -0.97
CA GLU A 157 4.41 6.41 -0.38
C GLU A 157 4.48 5.79 1.01
N ILE A 158 3.54 6.15 1.89
CA ILE A 158 3.47 5.61 3.25
C ILE A 158 3.04 4.14 3.25
N LEU A 159 1.96 3.79 2.53
CA LEU A 159 1.22 2.54 2.74
C LEU A 159 1.55 1.41 1.77
N LEU A 160 1.97 1.73 0.55
CA LEU A 160 2.33 0.76 -0.49
C LEU A 160 3.86 0.64 -0.64
N ASN A 161 4.59 1.76 -0.54
CA ASN A 161 6.05 1.79 -0.66
C ASN A 161 6.78 1.63 0.70
N ARG A 162 6.03 1.48 1.81
CA ARG A 162 6.53 1.39 3.21
C ARG A 162 7.38 2.60 3.63
N GLY A 163 6.96 3.80 3.23
CA GLY A 163 7.63 5.08 3.50
C GLY A 163 8.77 5.43 2.55
N ARG A 164 9.11 4.56 1.59
CA ARG A 164 10.24 4.74 0.67
C ARG A 164 9.84 5.57 -0.55
N ALA A 165 10.47 6.74 -0.67
CA ALA A 165 10.38 7.64 -1.82
C ALA A 165 10.63 6.92 -3.14
N ALA A 166 9.63 6.88 -4.02
CA ALA A 166 9.80 6.42 -5.40
C ALA A 166 10.78 7.29 -6.20
N VAL A 167 10.74 8.60 -5.94
CA VAL A 167 11.68 9.59 -6.43
C VAL A 167 12.01 10.55 -5.28
N PRO A 168 13.29 10.92 -5.05
CA PRO A 168 13.67 11.91 -4.04
C PRO A 168 12.92 13.24 -4.20
N ARG A 169 12.63 13.95 -3.09
CA ARG A 169 11.83 15.20 -3.13
C ARG A 169 12.49 16.31 -3.95
N GLU A 170 13.81 16.28 -4.04
CA GLU A 170 14.64 17.16 -4.87
C GLU A 170 14.34 16.92 -6.36
N MET A 171 14.30 15.65 -6.78
CA MET A 171 13.96 15.28 -8.16
C MET A 171 12.49 15.56 -8.50
N LEU A 172 11.57 15.45 -7.54
CA LEU A 172 10.18 15.89 -7.72
C LEU A 172 10.08 17.40 -7.96
N ALA A 173 10.95 18.23 -7.36
CA ALA A 173 10.98 19.66 -7.63
C ALA A 173 11.45 19.98 -9.07
N ASP A 174 12.39 19.19 -9.61
CA ASP A 174 12.90 19.33 -10.98
C ASP A 174 12.02 18.67 -12.06
N LEU A 175 11.06 17.82 -11.67
CA LEU A 175 10.20 17.07 -12.59
C LEU A 175 9.56 17.91 -13.71
N PRO A 176 8.96 19.09 -13.47
CA PRO A 176 8.28 19.84 -14.54
C PRO A 176 9.22 20.22 -15.68
N ARG A 177 10.51 20.47 -15.36
CA ARG A 177 11.54 20.73 -16.35
C ARG A 177 11.85 19.48 -17.17
N GLN A 178 11.99 18.32 -16.53
CA GLN A 178 12.22 17.04 -17.20
C GLN A 178 11.07 16.61 -18.12
N LEU A 179 9.82 16.98 -17.79
CA LEU A 179 8.64 16.73 -18.63
C LEU A 179 8.50 17.73 -19.79
N SER A 180 9.09 18.92 -19.65
CA SER A 180 9.07 19.98 -20.67
C SER A 180 10.22 19.88 -21.68
N GLU A 181 11.33 19.24 -21.29
CA GLU A 181 12.46 18.98 -22.19
C GLU A 181 12.10 17.85 -23.19
N PRO A 182 12.33 18.04 -24.50
CA PRO A 182 12.05 17.00 -25.49
C PRO A 182 12.92 15.78 -25.19
N ALA A 183 12.32 14.59 -25.22
CA ALA A 183 12.98 13.34 -24.84
C ALA A 183 14.29 13.15 -25.63
N GLY A 184 15.42 13.35 -24.95
CA GLY A 184 16.72 12.96 -25.45
C GLY A 184 16.83 11.43 -25.58
N PRO A 185 17.92 10.90 -26.16
CA PRO A 185 18.18 9.47 -26.13
C PRO A 185 18.16 8.99 -24.67
N GLN A 186 17.18 8.15 -24.34
CA GLN A 186 17.02 7.66 -22.97
C GLN A 186 18.24 6.81 -22.60
N PRO A 187 18.86 7.03 -21.43
CA PRO A 187 19.90 6.14 -20.94
C PRO A 187 19.29 4.77 -20.61
N ASP A 188 19.97 3.69 -20.98
CA ASP A 188 19.48 2.30 -20.82
C ASP A 188 19.20 1.86 -19.37
N SER A 189 19.51 2.69 -18.36
CA SER A 189 19.41 2.32 -16.94
C SER A 189 19.09 3.44 -15.93
N ALA A 190 18.82 4.68 -16.35
CA ALA A 190 18.40 5.74 -15.43
C ALA A 190 16.91 6.06 -15.61
N ALA A 191 16.22 6.32 -14.49
CA ALA A 191 14.77 6.52 -14.41
C ALA A 191 14.22 7.37 -15.57
N CYS A 192 13.56 6.70 -16.52
CA CYS A 192 13.04 7.37 -17.70
C CYS A 192 11.82 8.23 -17.34
N ASN A 193 11.42 9.14 -18.24
CA ASN A 193 10.31 10.06 -17.98
C ASN A 193 9.01 9.34 -17.55
N VAL A 194 8.78 8.09 -17.97
CA VAL A 194 7.64 7.27 -17.53
C VAL A 194 7.72 6.95 -16.03
N CYS A 195 8.85 6.43 -15.56
CA CYS A 195 9.10 6.19 -14.15
C CYS A 195 9.02 7.51 -13.33
N SER A 196 9.48 8.64 -13.86
CA SER A 196 9.37 9.95 -13.20
C SER A 196 7.92 10.47 -13.11
N VAL A 197 7.11 10.33 -14.17
CA VAL A 197 5.67 10.68 -14.17
C VAL A 197 4.90 9.79 -13.19
N SER A 198 5.14 8.48 -13.22
CA SER A 198 4.46 7.54 -12.32
C SER A 198 4.80 7.80 -10.85
N ALA A 199 6.07 8.03 -10.54
CA ALA A 199 6.47 8.43 -9.18
C ALA A 199 5.72 9.71 -8.74
N ALA A 200 5.56 10.70 -9.61
CA ALA A 200 4.77 11.91 -9.32
C ALA A 200 3.29 11.63 -9.06
N HIS A 201 2.73 10.59 -9.66
CA HIS A 201 1.37 10.10 -9.40
C HIS A 201 1.25 9.09 -8.24
N GLY A 202 2.34 8.80 -7.53
CA GLY A 202 2.35 7.80 -6.46
C GLY A 202 2.38 6.37 -7.00
N GLY A 203 3.36 6.10 -7.86
CA GLY A 203 3.64 4.77 -8.39
C GLY A 203 4.19 3.80 -7.33
N ILE A 204 4.02 2.51 -7.62
CA ILE A 204 4.32 1.41 -6.69
C ILE A 204 5.74 0.90 -6.94
N LEU A 205 6.53 0.77 -5.87
CA LEU A 205 7.92 0.35 -5.95
C LEU A 205 8.15 -1.14 -5.75
N CYS A 206 9.05 -1.71 -6.55
CA CYS A 206 9.65 -3.01 -6.25
C CYS A 206 10.33 -3.04 -4.86
N THR A 207 10.76 -4.24 -4.45
CA THR A 207 11.70 -4.39 -3.32
C THR A 207 12.97 -3.54 -3.47
N CYS A 208 13.44 -3.34 -4.70
CA CYS A 208 14.60 -2.54 -5.07
C CYS A 208 14.45 -1.01 -5.05
N GLY A 209 13.23 -0.45 -5.01
CA GLY A 209 12.99 1.00 -5.13
C GLY A 209 12.78 1.55 -6.56
N HIS A 210 12.86 0.74 -7.62
CA HIS A 210 12.39 1.10 -8.97
C HIS A 210 10.86 1.12 -9.09
N ASP A 211 10.35 2.08 -9.87
CA ASP A 211 8.93 2.29 -10.12
C ASP A 211 8.35 1.31 -11.16
N TRP A 212 7.12 0.85 -10.92
CA TRP A 212 6.47 -0.18 -11.72
C TRP A 212 5.96 0.28 -13.11
N SER A 213 5.76 1.58 -13.36
CA SER A 213 5.27 2.07 -14.66
C SER A 213 6.17 1.79 -15.86
N CYS A 214 7.42 1.41 -15.59
CA CYS A 214 8.36 0.95 -16.61
C CYS A 214 8.16 -0.53 -17.01
N HIS A 215 7.09 -1.21 -16.53
CA HIS A 215 6.66 -2.54 -16.99
C HIS A 215 5.57 -2.46 -18.08
N PRO A 216 5.54 -3.39 -19.05
CA PRO A 216 4.51 -3.43 -20.11
C PRO A 216 3.17 -4.10 -19.72
N GLY A 217 3.12 -4.92 -18.68
CA GLY A 217 1.92 -5.66 -18.21
C GLY A 217 1.10 -4.93 -17.14
N ARG A 218 0.40 -5.68 -16.26
CA ARG A 218 -0.33 -5.17 -15.07
C ARG A 218 0.42 -5.48 -13.75
N PRO A 219 0.13 -4.77 -12.62
CA PRO A 219 0.84 -4.97 -11.33
C PRO A 219 0.66 -6.34 -10.66
N CYS A 220 0.03 -7.29 -11.36
CA CYS A 220 -0.37 -8.61 -10.89
C CYS A 220 0.19 -9.73 -11.78
N GLU A 221 0.92 -9.39 -12.84
CA GLU A 221 1.51 -10.33 -13.81
C GLU A 221 3.01 -10.47 -13.53
N GLN A 222 3.55 -11.68 -13.67
CA GLN A 222 4.91 -12.07 -13.23
C GLN A 222 6.03 -11.55 -14.16
N GLU A 223 5.91 -10.31 -14.61
CA GLU A 223 6.87 -9.69 -15.51
C GLU A 223 8.10 -9.17 -14.76
N PRO A 224 9.33 -9.43 -15.25
CA PRO A 224 10.54 -8.89 -14.64
C PRO A 224 10.60 -7.37 -14.80
N CYS A 225 11.22 -6.69 -13.84
CA CYS A 225 11.49 -5.26 -13.98
C CYS A 225 12.47 -5.02 -15.13
N SER A 226 12.12 -4.13 -16.07
CA SER A 226 12.98 -3.80 -17.22
C SER A 226 14.35 -3.21 -16.82
N HIS A 227 14.52 -2.81 -15.56
CA HIS A 227 15.75 -2.21 -15.02
C HIS A 227 16.50 -3.13 -14.02
N CYS A 228 15.97 -4.30 -13.65
CA CYS A 228 16.71 -5.28 -12.83
C CYS A 228 16.07 -6.69 -12.85
N ASP A 229 16.89 -7.71 -12.61
CA ASP A 229 16.48 -9.11 -12.34
C ASP A 229 15.68 -9.31 -11.03
N CYS A 230 15.09 -8.23 -10.52
CA CYS A 230 14.17 -8.22 -9.42
C CYS A 230 12.91 -8.96 -9.86
N LYS A 231 12.83 -10.26 -9.58
CA LYS A 231 11.65 -11.12 -9.78
C LYS A 231 10.42 -10.65 -8.97
N ASN A 232 10.54 -9.51 -8.28
CA ASN A 232 9.95 -9.31 -6.96
C ASN A 232 9.60 -7.85 -6.62
N MET A 233 8.29 -7.59 -6.67
CA MET A 233 7.53 -7.12 -5.49
C MET A 233 7.54 -8.12 -4.32
N GLN A 234 8.09 -9.32 -4.58
CA GLN A 234 7.87 -10.62 -3.93
C GLN A 234 6.54 -11.23 -4.41
N ASP A 235 6.36 -12.46 -4.91
CA ASP A 235 7.10 -13.62 -5.47
C ASP A 235 8.29 -14.35 -4.76
N PRO A 236 8.49 -15.70 -4.96
CA PRO A 236 8.37 -16.65 -3.82
C PRO A 236 9.52 -17.66 -3.57
N MET A 237 9.49 -18.27 -2.39
CA MET A 237 10.07 -19.57 -2.01
C MET A 237 9.06 -20.32 -1.13
#